data_AF-A0A8S3BKK4-F1
#
_entry.id   AF-A0A8S3BKK4-F1
#
_cell.length_a   1.000
_cell.length_b   1.000
_cell.length_c   1.000
_cell.angle_alpha   90.00
_cell.angle_beta   90.00
_cell.angle_gamma   90.00
#
_symmetry.space_group_name_H-M   'P 1'
#
loop_
_entity.id
_entity.type
_entity.pdbx_description
1 polymer ?
#
loop_
_entity_poly.entity_id
_entity_poly.type
_entity_poly.pdbx_seq_one_letter_code
_entity_poly.pdbx_strand_id
1 'polypeptide(L)'
;MVDDLRYWYASDGEISVSTERFKHGTSSLKWEWSSSSLLTYTNPDVFRATKWANNICFGFWLYNGEISTLNENNPPEPLYVEFLTQSDPEPIARLWYHVNFFGWRPLGLRYTLLPKFKNNLSRIHGIRLCPPANIPSGVYYINAIHFELKHAVGPQDDYQQPWAAQKYIQRLSDEPSKWLFNSNNIFHNRPWLSEHQVNASDDDFNKLKDRWLASLPYGTWSPSTKPEPFSKLQTLAEPYGIKPNTISNVPLGKGGFHSPTNALEIQPFLLGPLKRTATTFQCHRHSGSVDSEEGQHVWALLVQLCEYLLEQGWAEGNGNLEGHLDIGYEIRNFPMCLAYIRNELNEADTTGTILKAAMWIMYGHLLTEQEASIMNTDIIHNYLTNVVREIFNYFIYSFLPRIDSYF
;
A
#
# COMPACT_ATOMS: atom_id res chain seq x y z
N MET A 1 7.91 -15.90 19.54
CA MET A 1 7.33 -14.59 19.20
C MET A 1 8.47 -13.64 18.95
N VAL A 2 8.32 -12.81 17.93
CA VAL A 2 9.30 -11.83 17.44
C VAL A 2 9.57 -10.75 18.49
N ASP A 3 8.61 -10.58 19.40
CA ASP A 3 8.59 -9.56 20.45
C ASP A 3 9.53 -9.89 21.61
N ASP A 4 10.26 -11.01 21.54
CA ASP A 4 11.31 -11.31 22.50
C ASP A 4 12.58 -10.53 22.14
N LEU A 5 12.69 -9.33 22.72
CA LEU A 5 13.81 -8.42 22.53
C LEU A 5 15.18 -9.05 22.83
N ARG A 6 15.25 -10.17 23.56
CA ARG A 6 16.52 -10.87 23.85
C ARG A 6 17.24 -11.39 22.62
N TYR A 7 16.53 -11.58 21.51
CA TYR A 7 17.11 -12.00 20.23
C TYR A 7 17.45 -10.84 19.31
N TRP A 8 17.14 -9.61 19.71
CA TRP A 8 17.38 -8.40 18.92
C TRP A 8 18.55 -7.60 19.48
N TYR A 9 19.35 -7.05 18.57
CA TYR A 9 20.46 -6.18 18.89
C TYR A 9 20.54 -5.06 17.87
N ALA A 10 20.61 -3.81 18.35
CA ALA A 10 20.92 -2.66 17.53
C ALA A 10 22.37 -2.24 17.78
N SER A 11 23.16 -2.05 16.72
CA SER A 11 24.54 -1.56 16.87
C SER A 11 24.61 -0.11 17.34
N ASP A 12 23.57 0.66 16.99
CA ASP A 12 23.30 2.04 17.37
C ASP A 12 21.78 2.28 17.26
N GLY A 13 21.25 3.28 17.97
CA GLY A 13 19.81 3.55 18.08
C GLY A 13 19.11 2.76 19.19
N GLU A 14 17.79 2.90 19.28
CA GLU A 14 16.97 2.29 20.33
C GLU A 14 15.99 1.26 19.74
N ILE A 15 15.83 0.15 20.46
CA ILE A 15 14.80 -0.85 20.17
C ILE A 15 13.85 -0.99 21.36
N SER A 16 12.56 -1.00 21.08
CA SER A 16 11.53 -1.16 22.10
C SER A 16 10.32 -1.92 21.56
N VAL A 17 9.51 -2.47 22.46
CA VAL A 17 8.19 -2.98 22.12
C VAL A 17 7.21 -1.82 22.20
N SER A 18 6.49 -1.54 21.10
CA SER A 18 5.53 -0.44 21.02
C SER A 18 4.12 -0.95 20.73
N THR A 19 3.13 -0.34 21.39
CA THR A 19 1.69 -0.54 21.11
C THR A 19 1.12 0.53 20.19
N GLU A 20 1.93 1.50 19.74
CA GLU A 20 1.49 2.61 18.90
C GLU A 20 1.09 2.14 17.50
N ARG A 21 1.93 1.28 16.91
CA ARG A 21 1.72 0.67 15.59
C ARG A 21 1.90 -0.83 15.68
N PHE A 22 0.94 -1.61 15.20
CA PHE A 22 1.14 -3.05 15.01
C PHE A 22 0.24 -3.58 13.89
N LYS A 23 0.72 -4.63 13.20
CA LYS A 23 -0.01 -5.32 12.12
C LYS A 23 -0.54 -6.69 12.57
N HIS A 24 -0.02 -7.23 13.66
CA HIS A 24 -0.39 -8.50 14.24
C HIS A 24 -0.22 -8.45 15.77
N GLY A 25 -1.12 -9.12 16.49
CA GLY A 25 -1.09 -9.12 17.96
C GLY A 25 -1.51 -7.76 18.53
N THR A 26 -0.74 -7.26 19.51
CA THR A 26 -1.03 -6.01 20.24
C THR A 26 0.16 -5.05 20.31
N SER A 27 1.28 -5.42 19.68
CA SER A 27 2.52 -4.66 19.70
C SER A 27 3.41 -5.00 18.50
N SER A 28 4.41 -4.15 18.24
CA SER A 28 5.47 -4.39 17.28
C SER A 28 6.84 -3.99 17.84
N LEU A 29 7.90 -4.36 17.12
CA LEU A 29 9.24 -3.88 17.40
C LEU A 29 9.38 -2.48 16.80
N LYS A 30 9.54 -1.47 17.65
CA LYS A 30 9.94 -0.13 17.25
C LYS A 30 11.46 -0.08 17.18
N TRP A 31 11.98 0.41 16.06
CA TRP A 31 13.40 0.63 15.85
C TRP A 31 13.63 2.09 15.45
N GLU A 32 14.30 2.83 16.33
CA GLU A 32 14.79 4.18 16.07
C GLU A 32 16.24 4.05 15.62
N TRP A 33 16.56 4.56 14.43
CA TRP A 33 17.81 4.27 13.75
C TRP A 33 18.53 5.52 13.27
N SER A 34 19.85 5.44 13.19
CA SER A 34 20.72 6.33 12.42
C SER A 34 21.14 5.66 11.11
N SER A 35 21.66 6.40 10.13
CA SER A 35 22.12 5.84 8.84
C SER A 35 23.19 4.74 8.98
N SER A 36 23.88 4.69 10.12
CA SER A 36 24.88 3.66 10.46
C SER A 36 24.36 2.55 11.37
N SER A 37 23.13 2.65 11.88
CA SER A 37 22.53 1.64 12.76
C SER A 37 22.36 0.31 12.02
N LEU A 38 22.58 -0.80 12.71
CA LEU A 38 22.32 -2.15 12.21
C LEU A 38 21.40 -2.85 13.20
N LEU A 39 20.26 -3.35 12.73
CA LEU A 39 19.35 -4.14 13.56
C LEU A 39 19.50 -5.62 13.23
N THR A 40 19.96 -6.40 14.19
CA THR A 40 20.24 -7.83 14.02
C THR A 40 19.29 -8.67 14.85
N TYR A 41 18.73 -9.72 14.24
CA TYR A 41 17.95 -10.74 14.93
C TYR A 41 18.68 -12.08 14.87
N THR A 42 18.97 -12.68 16.03
CA THR A 42 19.68 -13.96 16.14
C THR A 42 18.93 -14.95 17.02
N ASN A 43 17.90 -15.60 16.47
CA ASN A 43 17.25 -16.74 17.13
C ASN A 43 17.60 -18.06 16.43
N PRO A 44 18.58 -18.82 16.95
CA PRO A 44 19.08 -20.02 16.28
C PRO A 44 18.02 -21.12 16.13
N ASP A 45 17.05 -21.22 17.04
CA ASP A 45 16.02 -22.26 16.98
C ASP A 45 15.09 -22.09 15.79
N VAL A 46 14.72 -20.84 15.49
CA VAL A 46 13.83 -20.52 14.38
C VAL A 46 14.47 -20.83 13.03
N PHE A 47 15.77 -20.51 12.87
CA PHE A 47 16.48 -20.82 11.63
C PHE A 47 16.71 -22.31 11.44
N ARG A 48 17.06 -23.05 12.52
CA ARG A 48 17.23 -24.51 12.47
C ARG A 48 15.95 -25.25 12.06
N ALA A 49 14.79 -24.74 12.44
CA ALA A 49 13.50 -25.33 12.08
C ALA A 49 13.12 -25.10 10.61
N THR A 50 13.69 -24.08 9.95
CA THR A 50 13.29 -23.66 8.60
C THR A 50 13.74 -24.68 7.56
N LYS A 51 12.77 -25.20 6.79
CA LYS A 51 13.03 -26.20 5.75
C LYS A 51 12.99 -25.60 4.35
N TRP A 52 13.88 -26.09 3.49
CA TRP A 52 13.86 -25.78 2.07
C TRP A 52 12.64 -26.42 1.39
N ALA A 53 11.70 -25.60 0.92
CA ALA A 53 10.57 -26.05 0.11
C ALA A 53 9.99 -24.90 -0.74
N ASN A 54 9.36 -25.25 -1.87
CA ASN A 54 8.87 -24.29 -2.87
C ASN A 54 7.82 -23.29 -2.33
N ASN A 55 7.09 -23.66 -1.27
CA ASN A 55 6.08 -22.82 -0.64
C ASN A 55 6.57 -22.15 0.65
N ILE A 56 7.84 -22.32 1.03
CA ILE A 56 8.39 -21.71 2.24
C ILE A 56 9.01 -20.35 1.91
N CYS A 57 8.54 -19.34 2.61
CA CYS A 57 8.95 -17.96 2.45
C CYS A 57 9.47 -17.38 3.78
N PHE A 58 10.40 -16.46 3.65
CA PHE A 58 10.67 -15.42 4.63
C PHE A 58 9.71 -14.26 4.41
N GLY A 59 9.30 -13.58 5.48
CA GLY A 59 8.64 -12.29 5.36
C GLY A 59 8.45 -11.57 6.69
N PHE A 60 8.19 -10.28 6.62
CA PHE A 60 7.78 -9.42 7.73
C PHE A 60 6.96 -8.25 7.23
N TRP A 61 6.30 -7.55 8.13
CA TRP A 61 5.67 -6.26 7.86
C TRP A 61 6.54 -5.13 8.37
N LEU A 62 6.75 -4.12 7.53
CA LEU A 62 7.43 -2.88 7.86
C LEU A 62 6.43 -1.73 7.80
N TYR A 63 6.38 -0.93 8.85
CA TYR A 63 5.69 0.36 8.84
C TYR A 63 6.70 1.47 8.66
N ASN A 64 6.42 2.37 7.73
CA ASN A 64 7.11 3.65 7.62
C ASN A 64 6.10 4.79 7.81
N GLY A 65 6.31 5.64 8.82
CA GLY A 65 5.46 6.78 9.13
C GLY A 65 5.98 8.11 8.59
N GLU A 66 7.20 8.16 8.08
CA GLU A 66 7.85 9.41 7.68
C GLU A 66 7.67 9.70 6.19
N ILE A 67 6.88 10.73 5.90
CA ILE A 67 6.67 11.26 4.53
C ILE A 67 7.95 11.92 3.99
N SER A 68 8.86 12.37 4.85
CA SER A 68 10.15 12.99 4.50
C SER A 68 11.05 12.10 3.64
N THR A 69 10.85 10.77 3.68
CA THR A 69 11.54 9.80 2.80
C THR A 69 10.96 9.74 1.38
N LEU A 70 10.02 10.63 1.02
CA LEU A 70 9.43 10.72 -0.32
C LEU A 70 10.04 11.85 -1.18
N ASN A 71 11.21 12.37 -0.83
CA ASN A 71 11.90 13.37 -1.66
C ASN A 71 12.27 12.77 -3.02
N GLU A 72 11.50 13.09 -4.06
CA GLU A 72 11.67 12.51 -5.40
C GLU A 72 12.98 12.93 -6.09
N ASN A 73 13.57 14.06 -5.69
CA ASN A 73 14.84 14.55 -6.24
C ASN A 73 16.04 13.83 -5.61
N ASN A 74 15.87 13.24 -4.43
CA ASN A 74 16.87 12.43 -3.75
C ASN A 74 16.17 11.29 -3.00
N PRO A 75 15.70 10.27 -3.72
CA PRO A 75 14.95 9.17 -3.12
C PRO A 75 15.82 8.41 -2.11
N PRO A 76 15.23 7.86 -1.05
CA PRO A 76 15.97 7.08 -0.07
C PRO A 76 16.60 5.86 -0.76
N GLU A 77 17.84 5.57 -0.40
CA GLU A 77 18.43 4.27 -0.64
C GLU A 77 17.56 3.17 0.00
N PRO A 78 17.61 1.93 -0.49
CA PRO A 78 16.77 0.88 0.06
C PRO A 78 17.23 0.47 1.46
N LEU A 79 16.29 -0.08 2.22
CA LEU A 79 16.59 -0.96 3.35
C LEU A 79 17.20 -2.25 2.80
N TYR A 80 18.32 -2.70 3.36
CA TYR A 80 18.89 -4.00 3.05
C TYR A 80 18.54 -5.05 4.11
N VAL A 81 18.26 -6.28 3.67
CA VAL A 81 18.08 -7.45 4.54
C VAL A 81 19.15 -8.47 4.23
N GLU A 82 19.99 -8.77 5.21
CA GLU A 82 21.12 -9.66 5.07
C GLU A 82 20.93 -10.94 5.87
N PHE A 83 21.29 -12.08 5.28
CA PHE A 83 21.22 -13.38 5.93
C PHE A 83 22.61 -13.84 6.36
N LEU A 84 22.81 -13.96 7.67
CA LEU A 84 24.12 -14.16 8.29
C LEU A 84 24.37 -15.63 8.64
N THR A 85 25.64 -16.05 8.58
CA THR A 85 26.10 -17.31 9.19
C THR A 85 26.95 -17.04 10.42
N GLN A 86 26.98 -17.99 11.35
CA GLN A 86 27.69 -17.83 12.63
C GLN A 86 29.21 -17.64 12.45
N SER A 87 29.75 -18.06 11.30
CA SER A 87 31.17 -18.21 11.01
C SER A 87 31.72 -17.21 9.98
N ASP A 88 30.85 -16.46 9.31
CA ASP A 88 31.22 -15.61 8.18
C ASP A 88 30.66 -14.20 8.38
N PRO A 89 31.50 -13.15 8.39
CA PRO A 89 31.01 -11.77 8.40
C PRO A 89 30.25 -11.39 7.12
N GLU A 90 30.49 -12.10 6.01
CA GLU A 90 29.80 -11.86 4.75
C GLU A 90 28.42 -12.53 4.72
N PRO A 91 27.36 -11.82 4.28
CA PRO A 91 26.03 -12.39 4.20
C PRO A 91 25.92 -13.41 3.06
N ILE A 92 25.22 -14.52 3.29
CA ILE A 92 24.91 -15.51 2.24
C ILE A 92 24.12 -14.86 1.10
N ALA A 93 23.17 -14.00 1.47
CA ALA A 93 22.32 -13.26 0.58
C ALA A 93 22.00 -11.90 1.19
N ARG A 94 21.83 -10.92 0.30
CA ARG A 94 21.39 -9.58 0.61
C ARG A 94 20.18 -9.28 -0.27
N LEU A 95 19.09 -8.84 0.34
CA LEU A 95 17.89 -8.33 -0.32
C LEU A 95 17.87 -6.82 -0.19
N TRP A 96 17.29 -6.13 -1.15
CA TRP A 96 17.01 -4.70 -1.06
C TRP A 96 15.51 -4.43 -1.11
N TYR A 97 15.07 -3.41 -0.39
CA TYR A 97 13.66 -3.06 -0.23
C TYR A 97 13.49 -1.54 -0.23
N HIS A 98 12.77 -0.99 -1.20
CA HIS A 98 12.55 0.45 -1.23
C HIS A 98 11.66 0.89 -0.08
N VAL A 99 11.99 2.03 0.55
CA VAL A 99 11.29 2.56 1.73
C VAL A 99 10.55 3.87 1.45
N ASN A 100 10.43 4.26 0.19
CA ASN A 100 9.66 5.42 -0.27
C ASN A 100 8.14 5.15 -0.25
N PHE A 101 7.60 4.82 0.91
CA PHE A 101 6.17 4.59 1.13
C PHE A 101 5.73 5.05 2.51
N PHE A 102 4.41 5.21 2.67
CA PHE A 102 3.75 5.43 3.95
C PHE A 102 2.88 4.23 4.34
N GLY A 103 2.82 3.95 5.65
CA GLY A 103 2.00 2.89 6.25
C GLY A 103 2.68 1.52 6.24
N TRP A 104 1.89 0.47 6.34
CA TRP A 104 2.35 -0.92 6.35
C TRP A 104 2.66 -1.44 4.94
N ARG A 105 3.80 -2.10 4.76
CA ARG A 105 4.11 -2.91 3.58
C ARG A 105 4.76 -4.24 3.98
N PRO A 106 4.44 -5.35 3.29
CA PRO A 106 5.12 -6.61 3.53
C PRO A 106 6.43 -6.66 2.73
N LEU A 107 7.45 -7.25 3.31
CA LEU A 107 8.62 -7.78 2.60
C LEU A 107 8.48 -9.30 2.54
N GLY A 108 8.79 -9.90 1.40
CA GLY A 108 8.76 -11.34 1.23
C GLY A 108 9.91 -11.88 0.39
N LEU A 109 10.34 -13.09 0.72
CA LEU A 109 11.23 -13.87 -0.14
C LEU A 109 10.82 -15.33 -0.09
N ARG A 110 10.57 -15.94 -1.25
CA ARG A 110 10.58 -17.39 -1.37
C ARG A 110 12.03 -17.89 -1.46
N TYR A 111 12.47 -18.70 -0.48
CA TYR A 111 13.87 -19.14 -0.42
C TYR A 111 14.32 -19.87 -1.70
N THR A 112 13.41 -20.62 -2.33
CA THR A 112 13.72 -21.40 -3.54
C THR A 112 14.09 -20.57 -4.75
N LEU A 113 13.83 -19.26 -4.71
CA LEU A 113 14.25 -18.33 -5.76
C LEU A 113 15.74 -18.00 -5.72
N LEU A 114 16.42 -18.22 -4.58
CA LEU A 114 17.84 -17.96 -4.44
C LEU A 114 18.62 -19.28 -4.27
N PRO A 115 19.37 -19.73 -5.30
CA PRO A 115 20.10 -21.00 -5.26
C PRO A 115 21.07 -21.12 -4.08
N LYS A 116 21.62 -19.98 -3.61
CA LYS A 116 22.52 -19.92 -2.45
C LYS A 116 21.89 -20.51 -1.19
N PHE A 117 20.57 -20.45 -1.02
CA PHE A 117 19.90 -20.99 0.16
C PHE A 117 19.71 -22.51 0.13
N LYS A 118 19.72 -23.16 -1.04
CA LYS A 118 19.50 -24.62 -1.15
C LYS A 118 20.38 -25.44 -0.20
N ASN A 119 21.65 -25.03 -0.06
CA ASN A 119 22.63 -25.70 0.77
C ASN A 119 23.05 -24.91 2.02
N ASN A 120 22.55 -23.68 2.19
CA ASN A 120 22.98 -22.79 3.27
C ASN A 120 21.85 -22.35 4.21
N LEU A 121 20.58 -22.68 3.93
CA LEU A 121 19.44 -22.25 4.76
C LEU A 121 19.60 -22.69 6.22
N SER A 122 20.06 -23.92 6.46
CA SER A 122 20.33 -24.46 7.80
C SER A 122 21.54 -23.83 8.50
N ARG A 123 22.38 -23.07 7.78
CA ARG A 123 23.56 -22.37 8.31
C ARG A 123 23.26 -20.93 8.70
N ILE A 124 22.08 -20.42 8.31
CA ILE A 124 21.65 -19.08 8.71
C ILE A 124 21.44 -19.08 10.22
N HIS A 125 21.99 -18.10 10.92
CA HIS A 125 21.78 -17.93 12.36
C HIS A 125 21.12 -16.59 12.72
N GLY A 126 21.01 -15.70 11.74
CA GLY A 126 20.49 -14.38 11.95
C GLY A 126 20.16 -13.65 10.66
N ILE A 127 19.40 -12.57 10.83
CA ILE A 127 19.24 -11.55 9.82
C ILE A 127 19.74 -10.22 10.34
N ARG A 128 20.19 -9.36 9.44
CA ARG A 128 20.57 -7.98 9.73
C ARG A 128 19.85 -7.04 8.78
N LEU A 129 19.23 -6.01 9.35
CA LEU A 129 18.58 -4.92 8.63
C LEU A 129 19.53 -3.72 8.63
N CYS A 130 19.79 -3.18 7.44
CA CYS A 130 20.61 -1.99 7.25
C CYS A 130 19.70 -0.88 6.70
N PRO A 131 19.53 0.24 7.42
CA PRO A 131 18.67 1.34 7.01
C PRO A 131 19.25 2.05 5.78
N PRO A 132 18.47 2.94 5.13
CA PRO A 132 18.96 3.77 4.03
C PRO A 132 20.21 4.57 4.45
N ALA A 133 21.30 4.45 3.71
CA ALA A 133 22.55 5.13 4.08
C ALA A 133 22.51 6.65 3.85
N ASN A 134 21.64 7.11 2.95
CA ASN A 134 21.49 8.52 2.59
C ASN A 134 20.44 9.28 3.44
N ILE A 135 19.78 8.61 4.39
CA ILE A 135 18.83 9.23 5.33
C ILE A 135 19.46 9.24 6.74
N PRO A 136 19.65 10.40 7.39
CA PRO A 136 20.42 10.47 8.64
C PRO A 136 19.84 9.63 9.79
N SER A 137 18.52 9.57 9.89
CA SER A 137 17.81 8.85 10.95
C SER A 137 16.34 8.65 10.58
N GLY A 138 15.66 7.75 11.29
CA GLY A 138 14.22 7.60 11.20
C GLY A 138 13.68 6.55 12.18
N VAL A 139 12.39 6.22 12.02
CA VAL A 139 11.70 5.22 12.85
C VAL A 139 10.98 4.20 11.97
N TYR A 140 11.23 2.93 12.24
CA TYR A 140 10.47 1.82 11.67
C TYR A 140 9.74 1.03 12.73
N TYR A 141 8.57 0.49 12.36
CA TYR A 141 7.93 -0.58 13.13
C TYR A 141 7.98 -1.88 12.34
N ILE A 142 8.52 -2.92 12.96
CA ILE A 142 8.68 -4.25 12.37
C ILE A 142 7.77 -5.21 13.10
N ASN A 143 6.96 -5.95 12.35
CA ASN A 143 6.00 -6.85 12.95
C ASN A 143 5.80 -8.13 12.14
N ALA A 144 5.28 -9.16 12.80
CA ALA A 144 5.03 -10.47 12.21
C ALA A 144 6.21 -10.96 11.36
N ILE A 145 7.44 -11.09 11.88
CA ILE A 145 8.50 -11.77 11.12
C ILE A 145 8.31 -13.28 11.17
N HIS A 146 8.33 -13.89 9.99
CA HIS A 146 8.19 -15.32 9.79
C HIS A 146 9.32 -15.83 8.90
N PHE A 147 9.98 -16.89 9.36
CA PHE A 147 11.05 -17.57 8.62
C PHE A 147 10.56 -18.82 7.89
N GLU A 148 9.38 -19.32 8.22
CA GLU A 148 8.75 -20.50 7.60
C GLU A 148 7.30 -20.19 7.18
N LEU A 149 7.08 -19.04 6.55
CA LEU A 149 5.76 -18.65 6.04
C LEU A 149 5.38 -19.57 4.88
N LYS A 150 4.31 -20.35 5.05
CA LYS A 150 3.78 -21.22 3.99
C LYS A 150 2.87 -20.42 3.06
N HIS A 151 3.31 -20.19 1.83
CA HIS A 151 2.53 -19.50 0.79
C HIS A 151 2.69 -20.16 -0.57
N ALA A 152 1.58 -20.58 -1.19
CA ALA A 152 1.61 -21.35 -2.44
C ALA A 152 2.17 -20.55 -3.62
N VAL A 153 1.83 -19.26 -3.71
CA VAL A 153 2.28 -18.37 -4.80
C VAL A 153 3.57 -17.62 -4.45
N GLY A 154 3.86 -17.45 -3.16
CA GLY A 154 4.95 -16.60 -2.69
C GLY A 154 4.59 -15.10 -2.72
N PRO A 155 5.55 -14.20 -2.46
CA PRO A 155 5.37 -12.77 -2.62
C PRO A 155 5.26 -12.38 -4.11
N GLN A 156 4.50 -11.32 -4.38
CA GLN A 156 4.44 -10.68 -5.71
C GLN A 156 5.46 -9.55 -5.81
N ASP A 157 5.85 -9.22 -7.03
CA ASP A 157 6.60 -7.99 -7.29
C ASP A 157 5.72 -6.76 -7.08
N ASP A 158 6.33 -5.72 -6.53
CA ASP A 158 5.67 -4.47 -6.20
C ASP A 158 6.71 -3.33 -6.18
N TYR A 159 6.33 -2.12 -5.76
CA TYR A 159 7.24 -0.97 -5.77
C TYR A 159 8.37 -1.09 -4.75
N GLN A 160 8.17 -1.85 -3.68
CA GLN A 160 9.16 -2.02 -2.63
C GLN A 160 10.14 -3.16 -2.95
N GLN A 161 9.68 -4.22 -3.62
CA GLN A 161 10.43 -5.43 -3.95
C GLN A 161 10.13 -5.93 -5.38
N PRO A 162 10.51 -5.17 -6.42
CA PRO A 162 10.21 -5.54 -7.83
C PRO A 162 10.88 -6.83 -8.30
N TRP A 163 11.78 -7.40 -7.49
CA TRP A 163 12.43 -8.68 -7.71
C TRP A 163 11.71 -9.88 -7.07
N ALA A 164 10.68 -9.67 -6.23
CA ALA A 164 10.13 -10.72 -5.38
C ALA A 164 9.43 -11.86 -6.15
N ALA A 165 8.85 -11.57 -7.32
CA ALA A 165 8.23 -12.57 -8.17
C ALA A 165 9.27 -13.46 -8.88
N GLN A 166 8.93 -14.73 -9.10
CA GLN A 166 9.83 -15.72 -9.72
C GLN A 166 10.38 -15.29 -11.08
N LYS A 167 9.57 -14.60 -11.91
CA LYS A 167 9.98 -14.09 -13.22
C LYS A 167 10.95 -12.91 -13.17
N TYR A 168 11.12 -12.29 -12.00
CA TYR A 168 11.87 -11.05 -11.82
C TYR A 168 12.99 -11.15 -10.77
N ILE A 169 13.25 -12.32 -10.20
CA ILE A 169 14.29 -12.51 -9.17
C ILE A 169 15.68 -12.04 -9.59
N GLN A 170 16.00 -12.11 -10.88
CA GLN A 170 17.25 -11.61 -11.45
C GLN A 170 17.47 -10.11 -11.18
N ARG A 171 16.40 -9.33 -11.04
CA ARG A 171 16.47 -7.88 -10.71
C ARG A 171 17.15 -7.63 -9.37
N LEU A 172 17.17 -8.61 -8.47
CA LEU A 172 17.84 -8.47 -7.18
C LEU A 172 19.36 -8.21 -7.34
N SER A 173 19.96 -8.62 -8.46
CA SER A 173 21.37 -8.38 -8.77
C SER A 173 21.63 -7.02 -9.43
N ASP A 174 20.58 -6.28 -9.81
CA ASP A 174 20.70 -4.94 -10.37
C ASP A 174 20.88 -3.90 -9.25
N GLU A 175 21.38 -2.72 -9.66
CA GLU A 175 21.31 -1.51 -8.84
C GLU A 175 19.85 -1.16 -8.52
N PRO A 176 19.46 -1.02 -7.24
CA PRO A 176 18.07 -0.77 -6.84
C PRO A 176 17.46 0.47 -7.52
N SER A 177 18.25 1.52 -7.76
CA SER A 177 17.81 2.76 -8.41
C SER A 177 17.26 2.57 -9.82
N LYS A 178 17.62 1.48 -10.53
CA LYS A 178 17.05 1.14 -11.84
C LYS A 178 15.59 0.74 -11.79
N TRP A 179 15.12 0.33 -10.61
CA TRP A 179 13.77 -0.19 -10.39
C TRP A 179 12.97 0.69 -9.43
N LEU A 180 13.39 1.96 -9.28
CA LEU A 180 12.66 2.93 -8.49
C LEU A 180 11.42 3.38 -9.26
N PHE A 181 10.25 3.09 -8.69
CA PHE A 181 8.99 3.55 -9.24
C PHE A 181 8.72 4.99 -8.84
N ASN A 182 8.42 5.84 -9.83
CA ASN A 182 8.04 7.22 -9.61
C ASN A 182 6.51 7.33 -9.58
N SER A 183 5.94 7.68 -8.42
CA SER A 183 4.48 7.78 -8.26
C SER A 183 3.85 8.95 -9.01
N ASN A 184 4.64 9.94 -9.43
CA ASN A 184 4.23 11.14 -10.16
C ASN A 184 4.49 11.03 -11.67
N ASN A 185 5.29 10.05 -12.11
CA ASN A 185 5.58 9.81 -13.52
C ASN A 185 5.26 8.37 -13.92
N ILE A 186 4.05 8.19 -14.44
CA ILE A 186 3.57 6.89 -14.95
C ILE A 186 4.40 6.35 -16.12
N PHE A 187 5.04 7.21 -16.92
CA PHE A 187 5.89 6.82 -18.05
C PHE A 187 7.22 6.23 -17.58
N HIS A 188 7.75 6.73 -16.47
CA HIS A 188 8.93 6.14 -15.84
C HIS A 188 8.70 4.67 -15.49
N ASN A 189 7.47 4.35 -15.08
CA ASN A 189 7.05 3.00 -14.71
C ASN A 189 6.50 2.20 -15.90
N ARG A 190 6.32 2.85 -17.07
CA ARG A 190 5.70 2.29 -18.28
C ARG A 190 6.39 2.82 -19.53
N PRO A 191 7.62 2.37 -19.82
CA PRO A 191 8.41 2.86 -20.94
C PRO A 191 7.78 2.60 -22.32
N TRP A 192 6.74 1.76 -22.39
CA TRP A 192 5.95 1.52 -23.61
C TRP A 192 4.82 2.53 -23.84
N LEU A 193 4.47 3.34 -22.84
CA LEU A 193 3.49 4.42 -23.01
C LEU A 193 4.22 5.58 -23.71
N SER A 194 3.80 5.92 -24.92
CA SER A 194 4.34 7.11 -25.59
C SER A 194 3.84 8.36 -24.86
N GLU A 195 4.75 9.28 -24.55
CA GLU A 195 4.35 10.61 -24.09
C GLU A 195 3.68 11.31 -25.28
N HIS A 196 2.35 11.27 -25.30
CA HIS A 196 1.53 12.00 -26.26
C HIS A 196 0.85 13.12 -25.50
N GLN A 197 1.37 14.33 -25.66
CA GLN A 197 0.68 15.52 -25.21
C GLN A 197 -0.54 15.72 -26.11
N VAL A 198 -1.72 15.42 -25.57
CA VAL A 198 -2.98 15.75 -26.22
C VAL A 198 -3.31 17.19 -25.87
N ASN A 199 -3.47 18.05 -26.88
CA ASN A 199 -4.01 19.41 -26.71
C ASN A 199 -5.52 19.34 -26.43
N ALA A 200 -5.91 18.84 -25.26
CA ALA A 200 -7.28 18.91 -24.78
C ALA A 200 -7.45 20.18 -23.94
N SER A 201 -8.53 20.93 -24.16
CA SER A 201 -8.82 22.12 -23.35
C SER A 201 -9.44 21.74 -22.00
N ASP A 202 -9.30 22.60 -20.99
CA ASP A 202 -10.01 22.45 -19.70
C ASP A 202 -11.54 22.31 -19.89
N ASP A 203 -12.08 22.92 -20.93
CA ASP A 203 -13.50 22.82 -21.30
C ASP A 203 -13.87 21.41 -21.80
N ASP A 204 -13.02 20.79 -22.64
CA ASP A 204 -13.22 19.39 -23.07
C ASP A 204 -13.17 18.43 -21.88
N PHE A 205 -12.25 18.67 -20.95
CA PHE A 205 -12.14 17.90 -19.71
C PHE A 205 -13.38 18.06 -18.82
N ASN A 206 -13.85 19.29 -18.60
CA ASN A 206 -15.04 19.55 -17.79
C ASN A 206 -16.29 18.95 -18.44
N LYS A 207 -16.45 19.06 -19.76
CA LYS A 207 -17.55 18.41 -20.49
C LYS A 207 -17.54 16.89 -20.33
N LEU A 208 -16.37 16.26 -20.40
CA LEU A 208 -16.24 14.82 -20.21
C LEU A 208 -16.56 14.41 -18.77
N LYS A 209 -16.04 15.15 -17.78
CA LYS A 209 -16.36 14.98 -16.36
C LYS A 209 -17.86 15.08 -16.10
N ASP A 210 -18.51 16.12 -16.62
CA ASP A 210 -19.93 16.36 -16.40
C ASP A 210 -20.80 15.30 -17.07
N ARG A 211 -20.48 14.94 -18.32
CA ARG A 211 -21.15 13.82 -19.02
C ARG A 211 -20.99 12.52 -18.25
N TRP A 212 -19.80 12.26 -17.72
CA TRP A 212 -19.54 11.07 -16.95
C TRP A 212 -20.33 11.07 -15.63
N LEU A 213 -20.27 12.14 -14.83
CA LEU A 213 -21.07 12.29 -13.61
C LEU A 213 -22.56 12.10 -13.88
N ALA A 214 -23.07 12.62 -15.00
CA ALA A 214 -24.45 12.42 -15.44
C ALA A 214 -24.76 10.99 -15.92
N SER A 215 -23.75 10.25 -16.41
CA SER A 215 -23.88 8.87 -16.90
C SER A 215 -23.78 7.81 -15.81
N LEU A 216 -23.26 8.17 -14.64
CA LEU A 216 -23.13 7.23 -13.53
C LEU A 216 -24.53 6.69 -13.21
N PRO A 217 -24.74 5.36 -13.28
CA PRO A 217 -26.05 4.79 -13.07
C PRO A 217 -26.56 5.26 -11.71
N TYR A 218 -27.73 5.90 -11.71
CA TYR A 218 -28.52 6.28 -10.54
C TYR A 218 -28.60 5.06 -9.59
N GLY A 219 -27.66 4.95 -8.64
CA GLY A 219 -27.41 3.71 -7.93
C GLY A 219 -26.59 3.82 -6.64
N THR A 220 -26.24 5.03 -6.22
CA THR A 220 -25.81 5.30 -4.83
C THR A 220 -26.49 6.53 -4.27
N TRP A 221 -26.67 7.57 -5.09
CA TRP A 221 -27.44 8.74 -4.72
C TRP A 221 -28.60 8.97 -5.71
N SER A 222 -29.80 9.02 -5.16
CA SER A 222 -30.99 9.62 -5.76
C SER A 222 -31.28 10.90 -4.97
N PRO A 223 -31.92 11.93 -5.55
CA PRO A 223 -32.47 13.04 -4.76
C PRO A 223 -33.38 12.58 -3.60
N SER A 224 -33.91 11.35 -3.68
CA SER A 224 -34.69 10.72 -2.61
C SER A 224 -33.87 9.93 -1.58
N THR A 225 -32.57 9.72 -1.81
CA THR A 225 -31.67 9.08 -0.84
C THR A 225 -31.52 10.00 0.37
N LYS A 226 -31.89 9.50 1.55
CA LYS A 226 -31.72 10.23 2.81
C LYS A 226 -30.32 10.00 3.36
N PRO A 227 -29.69 11.02 3.98
CA PRO A 227 -28.44 10.81 4.72
C PRO A 227 -28.70 9.77 5.81
N GLU A 228 -27.73 8.88 6.03
CA GLU A 228 -27.78 8.00 7.19
C GLU A 228 -27.36 8.77 8.44
N PRO A 229 -27.98 8.50 9.60
CA PRO A 229 -27.54 9.12 10.84
C PRO A 229 -26.08 8.81 11.12
N PHE A 230 -25.31 9.80 11.56
CA PHE A 230 -23.88 9.62 11.86
C PHE A 230 -23.61 8.47 12.84
N SER A 231 -24.46 8.28 13.86
CA SER A 231 -24.34 7.18 14.82
C SER A 231 -24.35 5.80 14.16
N LYS A 232 -25.12 5.63 13.09
CA LYS A 232 -25.15 4.38 12.33
C LYS A 232 -23.84 4.15 11.57
N LEU A 233 -23.28 5.22 10.98
CA LEU A 233 -21.99 5.15 10.29
C LEU A 233 -20.86 4.83 11.26
N GLN A 234 -20.90 5.41 12.46
CA GLN A 234 -19.93 5.14 13.52
C GLN A 234 -19.96 3.68 13.97
N THR A 235 -21.14 3.10 14.18
CA THR A 235 -21.28 1.66 14.52
C THR A 235 -20.70 0.76 13.42
N LEU A 236 -20.79 1.15 12.16
CA LEU A 236 -20.16 0.40 11.06
C LEU A 236 -18.63 0.51 11.08
N ALA A 237 -18.08 1.60 11.61
CA ALA A 237 -16.64 1.83 11.69
C ALA A 237 -15.97 1.19 12.93
N GLU A 238 -16.74 0.91 13.99
CA GLU A 238 -16.26 0.33 15.25
C GLU A 238 -15.41 -0.94 15.10
N PRO A 239 -15.76 -1.92 14.23
CA PRO A 239 -14.93 -3.12 14.05
C PRO A 239 -13.52 -2.82 13.56
N TYR A 240 -13.33 -1.72 12.82
CA TYR A 240 -11.99 -1.28 12.37
C TYR A 240 -11.24 -0.57 13.46
N GLY A 241 -11.76 -0.42 14.69
CA GLY A 241 -11.11 0.34 15.75
C GLY A 241 -10.97 1.83 15.44
N ILE A 242 -11.65 2.34 14.42
CA ILE A 242 -11.65 3.75 14.04
C ILE A 242 -12.48 4.52 15.06
N LYS A 243 -11.84 5.44 15.77
CA LYS A 243 -12.48 6.43 16.63
C LYS A 243 -12.01 7.82 16.21
N PRO A 244 -12.79 8.87 16.50
CA PRO A 244 -12.39 10.24 16.19
C PRO A 244 -10.96 10.52 16.65
N ASN A 245 -10.12 11.02 15.74
CA ASN A 245 -8.71 11.37 15.96
C ASN A 245 -7.80 10.20 16.39
N THR A 246 -8.19 8.97 16.08
CA THR A 246 -7.34 7.79 16.34
C THR A 246 -7.11 7.02 15.05
N ILE A 247 -5.90 6.51 14.94
CA ILE A 247 -5.54 5.60 13.87
C ILE A 247 -5.60 4.19 14.41
N SER A 248 -6.27 3.31 13.68
CA SER A 248 -6.46 1.94 14.12
C SER A 248 -5.31 1.01 13.72
N ASN A 249 -4.98 0.13 14.66
CA ASN A 249 -4.06 -0.99 14.47
C ASN A 249 -4.77 -2.32 14.14
N VAL A 250 -6.09 -2.30 13.93
CA VAL A 250 -6.82 -3.50 13.49
C VAL A 250 -6.30 -3.86 12.09
N PRO A 251 -5.77 -5.08 11.88
CA PRO A 251 -5.22 -5.43 10.59
C PRO A 251 -6.32 -5.59 9.54
N LEU A 252 -6.04 -5.14 8.32
CA LEU A 252 -6.92 -5.27 7.17
C LEU A 252 -6.28 -6.10 6.05
N GLY A 253 -7.08 -6.97 5.44
CA GLY A 253 -6.74 -7.80 4.28
C GLY A 253 -6.48 -9.25 4.67
N LYS A 254 -7.41 -10.14 4.31
CA LYS A 254 -7.19 -11.59 4.34
C LYS A 254 -6.70 -12.05 2.96
N GLY A 255 -6.09 -13.24 2.88
CA GLY A 255 -5.75 -13.87 1.59
C GLY A 255 -4.58 -13.26 0.80
N GLY A 256 -4.00 -12.15 1.23
CA GLY A 256 -2.77 -11.58 0.68
C GLY A 256 -1.52 -12.30 1.19
N PHE A 257 -0.38 -12.04 0.55
CA PHE A 257 0.90 -12.52 1.05
C PHE A 257 1.09 -11.99 2.47
N HIS A 258 1.33 -12.91 3.40
CA HIS A 258 1.60 -12.59 4.79
C HIS A 258 0.44 -11.92 5.57
N SER A 259 -0.81 -12.24 5.23
CA SER A 259 -1.99 -11.73 5.95
C SER A 259 -1.98 -12.14 7.44
N PRO A 260 -2.17 -11.19 8.37
CA PRO A 260 -2.37 -11.50 9.79
C PRO A 260 -3.58 -12.42 10.01
N THR A 261 -3.49 -13.36 10.96
CA THR A 261 -4.58 -14.33 11.22
C THR A 261 -5.89 -13.67 11.66
N ASN A 262 -5.80 -12.53 12.34
CA ASN A 262 -6.93 -11.73 12.82
C ASN A 262 -7.27 -10.55 11.89
N ALA A 263 -6.73 -10.51 10.67
CA ALA A 263 -7.05 -9.44 9.72
C ALA A 263 -8.55 -9.46 9.38
N LEU A 264 -9.15 -8.28 9.33
CA LEU A 264 -10.49 -8.10 8.80
C LEU A 264 -10.47 -8.32 7.28
N GLU A 265 -11.52 -8.94 6.75
CA GLU A 265 -11.72 -8.98 5.30
C GLU A 265 -11.99 -7.57 4.79
N ILE A 266 -11.53 -7.26 3.57
CA ILE A 266 -11.85 -5.97 2.97
C ILE A 266 -13.32 -5.91 2.52
N GLN A 267 -13.86 -7.04 2.06
CA GLN A 267 -15.10 -7.10 1.26
C GLN A 267 -16.38 -6.70 2.02
N PRO A 268 -16.83 -7.37 3.11
CA PRO A 268 -18.08 -6.97 3.78
C PRO A 268 -17.97 -5.67 4.59
N PHE A 269 -16.73 -5.19 4.75
CA PHE A 269 -16.31 -4.66 6.04
C PHE A 269 -15.79 -3.24 5.91
N LEU A 270 -14.77 -2.93 5.11
CA LEU A 270 -14.30 -1.53 5.02
C LEU A 270 -14.97 -0.73 3.90
N LEU A 271 -15.24 -1.37 2.76
CA LEU A 271 -15.82 -0.70 1.60
C LEU A 271 -17.29 -0.31 1.83
N GLY A 272 -18.02 -1.07 2.64
CA GLY A 272 -19.38 -0.76 3.06
C GLY A 272 -19.49 0.56 3.82
N PRO A 273 -18.82 0.72 4.98
CA PRO A 273 -18.72 1.98 5.72
C PRO A 273 -18.21 3.12 4.84
N LEU A 274 -17.16 2.90 4.06
CA LEU A 274 -16.60 3.94 3.19
C LEU A 274 -17.60 4.43 2.14
N LYS A 275 -18.25 3.51 1.42
CA LYS A 275 -19.31 3.81 0.44
C LYS A 275 -20.49 4.53 1.09
N ARG A 276 -20.97 4.06 2.25
CA ARG A 276 -22.13 4.64 2.95
C ARG A 276 -21.82 6.02 3.53
N THR A 277 -20.61 6.22 4.04
CA THR A 277 -20.14 7.51 4.55
C THR A 277 -19.99 8.51 3.42
N ALA A 278 -19.36 8.12 2.30
CA ALA A 278 -19.27 8.96 1.11
C ALA A 278 -20.65 9.31 0.54
N THR A 279 -21.57 8.33 0.48
CA THR A 279 -22.95 8.57 0.02
C THR A 279 -23.70 9.55 0.94
N THR A 280 -23.54 9.39 2.25
CA THR A 280 -24.15 10.28 3.25
C THR A 280 -23.58 11.70 3.13
N PHE A 281 -22.28 11.84 2.95
CA PHE A 281 -21.64 13.13 2.72
C PHE A 281 -22.18 13.82 1.46
N GLN A 282 -22.40 13.07 0.37
CA GLN A 282 -23.05 13.60 -0.83
C GLN A 282 -24.48 14.08 -0.56
N CYS A 283 -25.26 13.38 0.26
CA CYS A 283 -26.58 13.87 0.68
C CYS A 283 -26.48 15.22 1.41
N HIS A 284 -25.48 15.42 2.27
CA HIS A 284 -25.22 16.71 2.91
C HIS A 284 -24.83 17.79 1.89
N ARG A 285 -23.97 17.46 0.92
CA ARG A 285 -23.60 18.37 -0.18
C ARG A 285 -24.80 18.84 -0.98
N HIS A 286 -25.65 17.93 -1.43
CA HIS A 286 -26.82 18.27 -2.22
C HIS A 286 -27.90 19.04 -1.45
N SER A 287 -28.02 18.81 -0.15
CA SER A 287 -28.96 19.55 0.71
C SER A 287 -28.40 20.88 1.21
N GLY A 288 -27.15 21.22 0.90
CA GLY A 288 -26.48 22.42 1.41
C GLY A 288 -26.18 22.38 2.91
N SER A 289 -26.00 21.17 3.46
CA SER A 289 -25.79 20.93 4.90
C SER A 289 -24.41 20.35 5.24
N VAL A 290 -23.41 20.52 4.37
CA VAL A 290 -22.01 20.09 4.63
C VAL A 290 -21.42 20.78 5.86
N ASP A 291 -21.74 22.07 6.05
CA ASP A 291 -21.25 22.87 7.17
C ASP A 291 -22.03 22.62 8.48
N SER A 292 -23.04 21.74 8.45
CA SER A 292 -23.70 21.30 9.69
C SER A 292 -22.77 20.42 10.52
N GLU A 293 -23.02 20.37 11.84
CA GLU A 293 -22.27 19.50 12.75
C GLU A 293 -22.25 18.03 12.28
N GLU A 294 -23.40 17.52 11.83
CA GLU A 294 -23.49 16.15 11.30
C GLU A 294 -22.71 16.00 9.99
N GLY A 295 -22.80 16.97 9.07
CA GLY A 295 -22.04 16.97 7.82
C GLY A 295 -20.52 16.92 8.06
N GLN A 296 -20.02 17.71 9.02
CA GLN A 296 -18.60 17.73 9.41
C GLN A 296 -18.16 16.42 10.08
N HIS A 297 -19.00 15.81 10.92
CA HIS A 297 -18.70 14.50 11.51
C HIS A 297 -18.65 13.39 10.46
N VAL A 298 -19.56 13.39 9.49
CA VAL A 298 -19.55 12.45 8.36
C VAL A 298 -18.28 12.64 7.52
N TRP A 299 -17.88 13.88 7.25
CA TRP A 299 -16.63 14.18 6.56
C TRP A 299 -15.40 13.66 7.30
N ALA A 300 -15.29 13.95 8.60
CA ALA A 300 -14.16 13.52 9.43
C ALA A 300 -14.03 11.99 9.45
N LEU A 301 -15.15 11.26 9.53
CA LEU A 301 -15.15 9.80 9.45
C LEU A 301 -14.70 9.29 8.08
N LEU A 302 -15.11 9.96 7.00
CA LEU A 302 -14.72 9.60 5.63
C LEU A 302 -13.21 9.71 5.44
N VAL A 303 -12.60 10.81 5.92
CA VAL A 303 -11.15 11.01 5.89
C VAL A 303 -10.43 9.93 6.71
N GLN A 304 -10.88 9.65 7.92
CA GLN A 304 -10.28 8.60 8.77
C GLN A 304 -10.34 7.20 8.14
N LEU A 305 -11.44 6.87 7.44
CA LEU A 305 -11.55 5.59 6.72
C LEU A 305 -10.55 5.51 5.55
N CYS A 306 -10.34 6.61 4.82
CA CYS A 306 -9.35 6.70 3.76
C CYS A 306 -7.91 6.58 4.31
N GLU A 307 -7.58 7.31 5.38
CA GLU A 307 -6.27 7.24 6.04
C GLU A 307 -5.98 5.85 6.57
N TYR A 308 -6.95 5.22 7.25
CA TYR A 308 -6.83 3.84 7.72
C TYR A 308 -6.55 2.85 6.59
N LEU A 309 -7.25 2.98 5.45
CA LEU A 309 -7.02 2.13 4.27
C LEU A 309 -5.56 2.24 3.80
N LEU A 310 -5.08 3.48 3.58
CA LEU A 310 -3.71 3.76 3.13
C LEU A 310 -2.67 3.23 4.13
N GLU A 311 -2.91 3.48 5.42
CA GLU A 311 -2.02 3.06 6.48
C GLU A 311 -1.92 1.55 6.61
N GLN A 312 -3.03 0.83 6.40
CA GLN A 312 -3.02 -0.63 6.38
C GLN A 312 -2.31 -1.23 5.16
N GLY A 313 -1.84 -0.39 4.23
CA GLY A 313 -1.05 -0.79 3.08
C GLY A 313 -1.84 -0.92 1.78
N TRP A 314 -3.15 -0.59 1.80
CA TRP A 314 -4.00 -0.57 0.62
C TRP A 314 -3.75 0.72 -0.16
N ALA A 315 -2.58 0.75 -0.80
CA ALA A 315 -2.01 1.91 -1.45
C ALA A 315 -1.32 1.51 -2.75
N GLU A 316 -1.02 2.50 -3.58
CA GLU A 316 -0.29 2.30 -4.84
C GLU A 316 1.04 1.59 -4.60
N GLY A 317 1.36 0.68 -5.52
CA GLY A 317 2.62 -0.02 -5.51
C GLY A 317 2.74 -1.16 -4.51
N ASN A 318 1.65 -1.58 -3.84
CA ASN A 318 1.64 -2.78 -2.99
C ASN A 318 0.96 -3.96 -3.70
N GLY A 319 1.76 -4.85 -4.28
CA GLY A 319 1.29 -6.04 -5.03
C GLY A 319 0.97 -7.24 -4.14
N ASN A 320 1.23 -7.14 -2.84
CA ASN A 320 1.11 -8.24 -1.89
C ASN A 320 -0.20 -8.22 -1.08
N LEU A 321 -1.11 -7.31 -1.46
CA LEU A 321 -2.50 -7.32 -1.02
C LEU A 321 -3.24 -8.54 -1.61
N GLU A 322 -4.36 -8.91 -1.00
CA GLU A 322 -5.19 -10.09 -1.30
C GLU A 322 -5.08 -10.64 -2.73
N GLY A 323 -4.67 -11.91 -2.84
CA GLY A 323 -4.40 -12.56 -4.11
C GLY A 323 -5.65 -12.72 -4.95
N HIS A 324 -5.77 -11.90 -5.99
CA HIS A 324 -6.40 -12.21 -7.28
C HIS A 324 -7.88 -12.65 -7.30
N LEU A 325 -8.68 -11.77 -7.93
CA LEU A 325 -9.80 -12.05 -8.88
C LEU A 325 -11.22 -11.64 -8.47
N ASP A 326 -11.60 -11.66 -7.19
CA ASP A 326 -12.99 -11.30 -6.82
C ASP A 326 -13.15 -9.93 -6.18
N ILE A 327 -12.05 -9.17 -6.02
CA ILE A 327 -12.12 -7.83 -5.42
C ILE A 327 -13.01 -6.91 -6.29
N GLY A 328 -12.96 -7.06 -7.62
CA GLY A 328 -13.58 -6.16 -8.60
C GLY A 328 -15.06 -5.85 -8.35
N TYR A 329 -15.88 -6.84 -7.97
CA TYR A 329 -17.32 -6.61 -7.74
C TYR A 329 -17.63 -5.66 -6.59
N GLU A 330 -16.77 -5.64 -5.58
CA GLU A 330 -16.98 -4.88 -4.34
C GLU A 330 -16.24 -3.53 -4.35
N ILE A 331 -15.01 -3.49 -4.87
CA ILE A 331 -14.23 -2.24 -4.99
C ILE A 331 -14.63 -1.38 -6.19
N ARG A 332 -15.43 -1.88 -7.15
CA ARG A 332 -15.79 -1.07 -8.34
C ARG A 332 -16.45 0.26 -7.99
N ASN A 333 -17.11 0.34 -6.84
CA ASN A 333 -17.74 1.57 -6.36
C ASN A 333 -16.76 2.50 -5.63
N PHE A 334 -15.62 1.98 -5.17
CA PHE A 334 -14.71 2.72 -4.31
C PHE A 334 -14.26 4.03 -4.96
N PRO A 335 -13.75 4.05 -6.20
CA PRO A 335 -13.29 5.33 -6.72
C PRO A 335 -14.40 6.15 -7.36
N MET A 336 -15.62 5.59 -7.54
CA MET A 336 -16.81 6.43 -7.78
C MET A 336 -17.05 7.29 -6.55
N CYS A 337 -16.99 6.71 -5.36
CA CYS A 337 -17.16 7.44 -4.10
C CYS A 337 -16.12 8.55 -3.96
N LEU A 338 -14.85 8.27 -4.27
CA LEU A 338 -13.77 9.26 -4.20
C LEU A 338 -13.93 10.39 -5.22
N ALA A 339 -14.39 10.09 -6.44
CA ALA A 339 -14.58 11.11 -7.48
C ALA A 339 -15.60 12.18 -7.09
N TYR A 340 -16.65 11.80 -6.35
CA TYR A 340 -17.68 12.72 -5.89
C TYR A 340 -17.22 13.67 -4.78
N ILE A 341 -16.22 13.28 -4.00
CA ILE A 341 -15.65 14.05 -2.87
C ILE A 341 -14.26 14.60 -3.19
N ARG A 342 -13.89 14.63 -4.47
CA ARG A 342 -12.53 14.94 -4.91
C ARG A 342 -12.07 16.33 -4.48
N ASN A 343 -12.96 17.31 -4.50
CA ASN A 343 -12.60 18.68 -4.13
C ASN A 343 -12.26 18.76 -2.64
N GLU A 344 -13.06 18.12 -1.81
CA GLU A 344 -12.88 18.05 -0.37
C GLU A 344 -11.63 17.26 0.01
N LEU A 345 -11.36 16.14 -0.69
CA LEU A 345 -10.12 15.39 -0.52
C LEU A 345 -8.89 16.23 -0.94
N ASN A 346 -9.04 17.16 -1.91
CA ASN A 346 -7.93 18.02 -2.37
C ASN A 346 -7.60 19.04 -1.29
N GLU A 347 -8.64 19.62 -0.70
CA GLU A 347 -8.52 20.54 0.45
C GLU A 347 -7.88 19.85 1.66
N ALA A 348 -8.12 18.54 1.83
CA ALA A 348 -7.51 17.72 2.87
C ALA A 348 -6.11 17.18 2.54
N ASP A 349 -5.51 17.54 1.39
CA ASP A 349 -4.22 17.04 0.91
C ASP A 349 -4.09 15.49 0.86
N THR A 350 -5.22 14.80 0.69
CA THR A 350 -5.27 13.33 0.68
C THR A 350 -5.71 12.75 -0.67
N THR A 351 -6.29 13.56 -1.56
CA THR A 351 -6.80 13.10 -2.88
C THR A 351 -5.79 12.29 -3.67
N GLY A 352 -4.58 12.81 -3.83
CA GLY A 352 -3.59 12.21 -4.72
C GLY A 352 -3.30 10.76 -4.33
N THR A 353 -3.04 10.54 -3.04
CA THR A 353 -2.66 9.23 -2.50
C THR A 353 -3.83 8.25 -2.48
N ILE A 354 -5.02 8.68 -2.07
CA ILE A 354 -6.18 7.78 -2.01
C ILE A 354 -6.70 7.40 -3.40
N LEU A 355 -6.67 8.31 -4.38
CA LEU A 355 -7.02 7.98 -5.77
C LEU A 355 -6.00 7.03 -6.39
N LYS A 356 -4.70 7.28 -6.19
CA LYS A 356 -3.61 6.36 -6.58
C LYS A 356 -3.82 4.95 -6.01
N ALA A 357 -4.19 4.86 -4.74
CA ALA A 357 -4.54 3.61 -4.10
C ALA A 357 -5.75 2.93 -4.76
N ALA A 358 -6.84 3.68 -4.96
CA ALA A 358 -8.05 3.20 -5.60
C ALA A 358 -7.78 2.66 -7.01
N MET A 359 -6.96 3.36 -7.79
CA MET A 359 -6.47 2.93 -9.09
C MET A 359 -5.69 1.64 -8.99
N TRP A 360 -4.69 1.58 -8.11
CA TRP A 360 -3.85 0.40 -7.96
C TRP A 360 -4.67 -0.84 -7.58
N ILE A 361 -5.57 -0.70 -6.61
CA ILE A 361 -6.39 -1.81 -6.10
C ILE A 361 -7.32 -2.37 -7.18
N MET A 362 -7.89 -1.52 -8.04
CA MET A 362 -8.74 -1.98 -9.13
C MET A 362 -7.98 -2.40 -10.39
N TYR A 363 -6.85 -1.76 -10.68
CA TYR A 363 -6.23 -1.74 -12.01
C TYR A 363 -4.76 -2.05 -12.07
N GLY A 364 -4.05 -2.20 -10.94
CA GLY A 364 -2.61 -2.38 -10.92
C GLY A 364 -2.14 -3.38 -11.97
N HIS A 365 -2.80 -4.54 -12.03
CA HIS A 365 -2.51 -5.60 -13.00
C HIS A 365 -2.81 -5.25 -14.48
N LEU A 366 -3.98 -4.67 -14.79
CA LEU A 366 -4.36 -4.32 -16.18
C LEU A 366 -3.53 -3.16 -16.75
N LEU A 367 -3.07 -2.27 -15.87
CA LEU A 367 -2.32 -1.08 -16.23
C LEU A 367 -0.81 -1.36 -16.39
N THR A 368 -0.31 -2.46 -15.83
CA THR A 368 1.11 -2.86 -15.91
C THR A 368 1.45 -3.79 -17.07
N GLU A 369 0.46 -4.40 -17.74
CA GLU A 369 0.72 -5.36 -18.81
C GLU A 369 0.63 -4.74 -20.22
N GLN A 370 1.60 -5.11 -21.06
CA GLN A 370 1.73 -4.69 -22.46
C GLN A 370 0.64 -5.30 -23.37
N GLU A 371 -0.13 -6.25 -22.86
CA GLU A 371 -1.08 -7.10 -23.59
C GLU A 371 -2.50 -6.50 -23.72
N ALA A 372 -2.62 -5.17 -23.71
CA ALA A 372 -3.89 -4.47 -23.97
C ALA A 372 -4.48 -4.72 -25.38
N SER A 373 -3.82 -5.52 -26.22
CA SER A 373 -4.29 -5.87 -27.56
C SER A 373 -5.49 -6.83 -27.57
N ILE A 374 -5.83 -7.47 -26.44
CA ILE A 374 -7.01 -8.34 -26.32
C ILE A 374 -7.79 -7.98 -25.04
N MET A 375 -8.69 -7.00 -25.13
CA MET A 375 -9.62 -6.72 -24.03
C MET A 375 -10.67 -7.82 -23.93
N ASN A 376 -10.69 -8.52 -22.80
CA ASN A 376 -11.76 -9.45 -22.44
C ASN A 376 -13.08 -8.68 -22.22
N THR A 377 -14.21 -9.22 -22.68
CA THR A 377 -15.55 -8.65 -22.44
C THR A 377 -15.87 -8.50 -20.95
N ASP A 378 -15.30 -9.34 -20.09
CA ASP A 378 -15.39 -9.21 -18.64
C ASP A 378 -14.68 -7.96 -18.12
N ILE A 379 -13.52 -7.61 -18.71
CA ILE A 379 -12.84 -6.34 -18.43
C ILE A 379 -13.74 -5.17 -18.82
N ILE A 380 -14.37 -5.24 -20.00
CA ILE A 380 -15.28 -4.19 -20.45
C ILE A 380 -16.48 -4.06 -19.48
N HIS A 381 -17.09 -5.18 -19.09
CA HIS A 381 -18.27 -5.20 -18.24
C HIS A 381 -17.99 -4.70 -16.81
N ASN A 382 -16.95 -5.24 -16.18
CA ASN A 382 -16.68 -4.98 -14.76
C ASN A 382 -15.82 -3.74 -14.52
N TYR A 383 -15.08 -3.30 -15.55
CA TYR A 383 -14.02 -2.33 -15.35
C TYR A 383 -14.03 -1.14 -16.31
N LEU A 384 -14.67 -1.16 -17.48
CA LEU A 384 -14.57 -0.02 -18.42
C LEU A 384 -15.03 1.31 -17.81
N THR A 385 -16.16 1.32 -17.11
CA THR A 385 -16.71 2.53 -16.44
C THR A 385 -15.71 3.14 -15.45
N ASN A 386 -14.92 2.28 -14.83
CA ASN A 386 -13.93 2.63 -13.83
C ASN A 386 -12.58 2.99 -14.51
N VAL A 387 -12.15 2.33 -15.59
CA VAL A 387 -10.93 2.68 -16.35
C VAL A 387 -11.06 4.07 -16.96
N VAL A 388 -12.20 4.36 -17.62
CA VAL A 388 -12.49 5.68 -18.19
C VAL A 388 -12.44 6.76 -17.11
N ARG A 389 -12.96 6.47 -15.91
CA ARG A 389 -12.88 7.37 -14.73
C ARG A 389 -11.45 7.63 -14.28
N GLU A 390 -10.63 6.59 -14.16
CA GLU A 390 -9.25 6.75 -13.66
C GLU A 390 -8.36 7.50 -14.65
N ILE A 391 -8.61 7.34 -15.96
CA ILE A 391 -7.98 8.19 -16.97
C ILE A 391 -8.29 9.67 -16.68
N PHE A 392 -9.53 10.02 -16.33
CA PHE A 392 -9.89 11.41 -15.98
C PHE A 392 -9.31 11.88 -14.64
N ASN A 393 -9.20 11.02 -13.64
CA ASN A 393 -8.67 11.43 -12.33
C ASN A 393 -7.15 11.59 -12.33
N TYR A 394 -6.43 10.74 -13.06
CA TYR A 394 -4.97 10.69 -13.05
C TYR A 394 -4.32 11.53 -14.15
N PHE A 395 -4.82 11.48 -15.40
CA PHE A 395 -4.22 12.26 -16.49
C PHE A 395 -4.46 13.77 -16.36
N ILE A 396 -5.51 14.21 -15.65
CA ILE A 396 -5.77 15.65 -15.48
C ILE A 396 -4.75 16.30 -14.52
N TYR A 397 -4.19 15.57 -13.55
CA TYR A 397 -3.32 16.17 -12.52
C TYR A 397 -1.83 15.87 -12.68
N SER A 398 -1.46 14.72 -13.29
CA SER A 398 -0.06 14.43 -13.57
C SER A 398 0.48 15.21 -14.78
N PHE A 399 -0.38 15.91 -15.54
CA PHE A 399 -0.02 16.55 -16.81
C PHE A 399 -0.46 17.99 -17.01
N LEU A 400 -1.37 18.55 -16.20
CA LEU A 400 -1.49 20.00 -16.13
C LEU A 400 -0.37 20.45 -15.18
N PRO A 401 0.72 21.02 -15.69
CA PRO A 401 1.73 21.56 -14.80
C PRO A 401 1.03 22.61 -13.94
N ARG A 402 1.49 22.76 -12.70
CA ARG A 402 1.47 24.07 -12.04
C ARG A 402 2.27 25.03 -12.94
N ILE A 403 1.65 25.54 -14.01
CA ILE A 403 2.24 26.52 -14.94
C ILE A 403 2.46 27.87 -14.25
N ASP A 404 1.97 28.06 -13.03
CA ASP A 404 2.10 29.34 -12.31
C ASP A 404 3.23 29.39 -11.26
N SER A 405 4.19 28.46 -11.25
CA SER A 405 5.33 28.56 -10.30
C SER A 405 6.73 28.26 -10.87
N TYR A 406 6.86 28.20 -12.20
CA TYR A 406 8.16 28.23 -12.87
C TYR A 406 8.18 29.32 -13.94
N PHE A 407 8.12 30.58 -13.49
CA PHE A 407 8.69 31.74 -14.16
C PHE A 407 9.38 32.64 -13.14
#